data_AF-A0AA38SB53-F1
#
_entry.id   AF-A0AA38SB53-F1
#
_cell.length_a   1.000
_cell.length_b   1.000
_cell.length_c   1.000
_cell.angle_alpha   90.00
_cell.angle_beta   90.00
_cell.angle_gamma   90.00
#
_symmetry.space_group_name_H-M   'P 1'
#
loop_
_entity.id
_entity.type
_entity.pdbx_description
1 polymer ?
#
loop_
_entity_poly.entity_id
_entity_poly.type
_entity_poly.pdbx_seq_one_letter_code
_entity_poly.pdbx_strand_id
1 'polypeptide(L)'
;MAESSSSSSSSLFSVSTDIITPTQPLAMNQTLISSGGVFELGFVDLGNNNLYLGIWYREIQPRTIVWVANRDVPLTHRFETNVQRRRQHKPRRSI
;
A
#
# COMPACT_ATOMS: atom_id res chain seq x y z
N MET A 1 -42.54 -7.83 -13.28
CA MET A 1 -41.44 -7.29 -14.09
C MET A 1 -40.49 -6.62 -13.12
N ALA A 2 -39.29 -7.20 -12.91
CA ALA A 2 -38.29 -6.64 -12.00
C ALA A 2 -37.21 -5.95 -12.84
N GLU A 3 -37.04 -4.65 -12.63
CA GLU A 3 -35.99 -3.85 -13.28
C GLU A 3 -34.64 -4.17 -12.63
N SER A 4 -33.67 -4.60 -13.44
CA SER A 4 -32.30 -4.85 -12.99
C SER A 4 -31.45 -3.62 -13.31
N SER A 5 -31.05 -2.86 -12.29
CA SER A 5 -30.11 -1.74 -12.45
C SER A 5 -28.68 -2.30 -12.59
N SER A 6 -28.09 -2.20 -13.77
CA SER A 6 -26.69 -2.57 -14.02
C SER A 6 -25.75 -1.59 -13.30
N SER A 7 -24.95 -2.08 -12.36
CA SER A 7 -23.86 -1.29 -11.77
C SER A 7 -22.70 -1.23 -12.75
N SER A 8 -22.45 -0.08 -13.35
CA SER A 8 -21.27 0.16 -14.19
C SER A 8 -20.02 0.20 -13.30
N SER A 9 -19.22 -0.86 -13.31
CA SER A 9 -17.89 -0.86 -12.73
C SER A 9 -16.99 0.06 -13.58
N SER A 10 -16.69 1.25 -13.06
CA SER A 10 -15.61 2.07 -13.61
C SER A 10 -14.29 1.34 -13.38
N SER A 11 -13.80 0.65 -14.40
CA SER A 11 -12.40 0.18 -14.41
C SER A 11 -11.50 1.40 -14.34
N LEU A 12 -10.87 1.61 -13.19
CA LEU A 12 -9.74 2.50 -13.06
C LEU A 12 -8.60 1.86 -13.87
N PHE A 13 -8.44 2.29 -15.12
CA PHE A 13 -7.29 1.91 -15.92
C PHE A 13 -6.03 2.50 -15.27
N SER A 14 -5.30 1.68 -14.52
CA SER A 14 -3.96 2.05 -14.06
C SER A 14 -3.05 2.09 -15.29
N VAL A 15 -2.50 3.27 -15.62
CA VAL A 15 -1.43 3.39 -16.60
C VAL A 15 -0.20 2.75 -15.96
N SER A 16 0.01 1.45 -16.17
CA SER A 16 1.21 0.78 -15.66
C SER A 16 2.39 1.22 -16.51
N THR A 17 3.18 2.14 -15.96
CA THR A 17 4.54 2.36 -16.43
C THR A 17 5.44 1.36 -15.71
N ASP A 18 6.57 1.01 -16.31
CA ASP A 18 7.61 0.17 -15.72
C ASP A 18 8.74 1.00 -15.08
N ILE A 19 8.55 2.32 -15.00
CA ILE A 19 9.57 3.30 -14.61
C ILE A 19 9.08 4.12 -13.41
N ILE A 20 9.93 4.23 -12.38
CA ILE A 20 9.78 5.20 -11.29
C ILE A 20 10.73 6.35 -11.56
N THR A 21 10.25 7.59 -11.45
CA THR A 21 11.09 8.78 -11.51
C THR A 21 10.93 9.61 -10.24
N PRO A 22 11.91 10.45 -9.87
CA PRO A 22 11.76 11.35 -8.71
C PRO A 22 10.54 12.28 -8.81
N THR A 23 10.15 12.64 -10.04
CA THR A 23 8.99 13.49 -10.33
C THR A 23 7.66 12.73 -10.33
N GLN A 24 7.70 11.40 -10.43
CA GLN A 24 6.53 10.54 -10.48
C GLN A 24 6.74 9.33 -9.55
N PRO A 25 6.61 9.56 -8.23
CA PRO A 25 6.75 8.50 -7.25
C PRO A 25 5.58 7.53 -7.30
N LEU A 26 5.80 6.30 -6.82
CA LEU A 26 4.77 5.27 -6.72
C LEU A 26 3.90 5.50 -5.47
N ALA A 27 2.59 5.74 -5.66
CA ALA A 27 1.64 5.84 -4.54
C ALA A 27 1.24 4.44 -4.00
N MET A 28 0.72 4.38 -2.78
CA MET A 28 0.32 3.10 -2.13
C MET A 28 -0.74 2.31 -2.90
N ASN A 29 -1.61 3.00 -3.63
CA ASN A 29 -2.67 2.41 -4.45
C ASN A 29 -2.26 2.19 -5.92
N GLN A 30 -0.99 2.36 -6.24
CA GLN A 30 -0.44 2.18 -7.57
C GLN A 30 0.52 1.00 -7.60
N THR A 31 0.63 0.39 -8.78
CA THR A 31 1.58 -0.68 -9.06
C THR A 31 2.26 -0.42 -10.40
N LEU A 32 3.44 -1.02 -10.58
CA LEU A 32 4.16 -1.03 -11.84
C LEU A 32 4.20 -2.44 -12.36
N ILE A 33 3.96 -2.60 -13.65
CA ILE A 33 4.04 -3.89 -14.32
C ILE A 33 5.35 -3.87 -15.10
N SER A 34 6.17 -4.90 -14.90
CA SER A 34 7.37 -5.09 -15.70
C SER A 34 7.05 -5.09 -17.21
N SER A 35 7.99 -4.67 -18.05
CA SER A 35 7.81 -4.63 -19.52
C SER A 35 7.33 -5.96 -20.11
N GLY A 36 7.77 -7.10 -19.54
CA GLY A 36 7.34 -8.44 -19.95
C GLY A 36 6.00 -8.91 -19.35
N GLY A 37 5.34 -8.12 -18.50
CA GLY A 37 4.06 -8.47 -17.88
C GLY A 37 4.11 -9.54 -16.79
N VAL A 38 5.28 -10.12 -16.52
CA VAL A 38 5.46 -11.26 -15.60
C VAL A 38 5.41 -10.82 -14.14
N PHE A 39 6.12 -9.73 -13.84
CA PHE A 39 6.24 -9.20 -12.48
C PHE A 39 5.45 -7.92 -12.30
N GLU A 40 5.00 -7.71 -11.08
CA GLU A 40 4.36 -6.49 -10.61
C GLU A 40 5.03 -6.02 -9.32
N LEU A 41 5.31 -4.73 -9.23
CA LEU A 41 5.86 -4.04 -8.07
C LEU A 41 4.77 -3.18 -7.43
N GLY A 42 4.67 -3.22 -6.10
CA GLY A 42 3.84 -2.27 -5.36
C GLY A 42 3.84 -2.52 -3.86
N PHE A 43 2.90 -1.88 -3.19
CA PHE A 43 2.74 -2.00 -1.75
C PHE A 43 1.84 -3.18 -1.39
N VAL A 44 2.25 -3.96 -0.38
CA VAL A 44 1.55 -5.16 0.07
C VAL A 44 1.56 -5.23 1.61
N ASP A 45 0.42 -5.56 2.20
CA ASP A 45 0.32 -5.89 3.61
C ASP A 45 0.67 -7.38 3.79
N LEU A 46 1.76 -7.67 4.50
CA LEU A 46 2.21 -9.04 4.78
C LEU A 46 1.84 -9.49 6.20
N GLY A 47 0.91 -8.79 6.85
CA GLY A 47 0.43 -9.07 8.20
C GLY A 47 0.72 -7.94 9.18
N ASN A 48 -0.05 -7.89 10.26
CA ASN A 48 0.09 -6.93 11.36
C ASN A 48 0.02 -5.45 10.94
N ASN A 49 -0.72 -5.14 9.86
CA ASN A 49 -0.83 -3.79 9.31
C ASN A 49 0.54 -3.20 8.92
N ASN A 50 1.48 -4.07 8.54
CA ASN A 50 2.81 -3.71 8.10
C ASN A 50 2.84 -3.73 6.58
N LEU A 51 3.00 -2.55 6.00
CA LEU A 51 3.06 -2.36 4.58
C LEU A 51 4.51 -2.47 4.08
N TYR A 52 4.69 -3.27 3.06
CA TYR A 52 5.97 -3.54 2.42
C TYR A 52 5.93 -3.14 0.95
N LEU A 53 7.05 -2.67 0.42
CA LEU A 53 7.27 -2.57 -1.01
C LEU A 53 7.82 -3.91 -1.50
N GLY A 54 7.11 -4.57 -2.42
CA GLY A 54 7.46 -5.91 -2.87
C GLY A 54 7.23 -6.12 -4.36
N ILE A 55 7.88 -7.17 -4.88
CA ILE A 55 7.70 -7.67 -6.24
C ILE A 55 7.06 -9.05 -6.16
N TRP A 56 6.08 -9.31 -7.00
CA TRP A 56 5.40 -10.61 -7.11
C TRP A 56 5.13 -10.99 -8.57
N TYR A 57 4.78 -12.26 -8.79
CA TYR A 57 4.24 -12.72 -10.06
C TYR A 57 2.82 -12.19 -10.25
N ARG A 58 2.58 -11.48 -11.35
CA ARG A 58 1.29 -10.81 -11.62
C ARG A 58 0.12 -11.80 -11.74
N GLU A 59 0.33 -12.93 -12.42
CA GLU A 59 -0.76 -13.85 -12.78
C GLU A 59 -0.91 -15.03 -11.80
N ILE A 60 0.04 -15.22 -10.86
CA ILE A 60 0.00 -16.35 -9.93
C ILE A 60 -0.80 -15.99 -8.68
N GLN A 61 -1.83 -16.80 -8.40
CA GLN A 61 -2.64 -16.72 -7.20
C GLN A 61 -2.54 -18.03 -6.39
N PRO A 62 -2.37 -17.98 -5.05
CA PRO A 62 -2.19 -16.77 -4.24
C PRO A 62 -0.88 -16.03 -4.57
N ARG A 63 -0.87 -14.72 -4.31
CA ARG A 63 0.22 -13.82 -4.71
C ARG A 63 1.56 -14.33 -4.16
N THR A 64 2.47 -14.68 -5.06
CA THR A 64 3.80 -15.19 -4.70
C THR A 64 4.81 -14.05 -4.72
N ILE A 65 5.23 -13.61 -3.53
CA ILE A 65 6.21 -12.54 -3.33
C ILE A 65 7.62 -13.07 -3.60
N VAL A 66 8.33 -12.49 -4.57
CA VAL A 66 9.71 -12.88 -4.91
C VAL A 66 10.75 -11.97 -4.28
N TRP A 67 10.39 -10.74 -3.95
CA TRP A 67 11.29 -9.77 -3.31
C TRP A 67 10.53 -8.76 -2.46
N VAL A 68 11.20 -8.24 -1.41
CA VAL A 68 10.66 -7.22 -0.49
C VAL A 68 11.80 -6.27 -0.13
N ALA A 69 11.56 -4.96 -0.24
CA ALA A 69 12.56 -3.91 0.02
C ALA A 69 12.80 -3.67 1.51
N ASN A 70 11.73 -3.38 2.24
CA ASN A 70 11.75 -2.85 3.61
C ASN A 70 11.47 -3.95 4.65
N ARG A 71 12.19 -5.07 4.55
CA ARG A 71 11.99 -6.25 5.42
C ARG A 71 12.26 -5.97 6.89
N ASP A 72 13.26 -5.15 7.19
CA ASP A 72 13.68 -4.86 8.56
C ASP A 72 12.85 -3.75 9.22
N VAL A 73 12.35 -2.81 8.40
CA VAL A 73 11.62 -1.62 8.87
C VAL A 73 10.34 -1.44 8.02
N PRO A 74 9.24 -2.14 8.36
CA PRO A 74 7.98 -2.00 7.66
C PRO A 74 7.33 -0.63 7.86
N LEU A 75 6.45 -0.27 6.93
CA LEU A 75 5.57 0.88 7.09
C LEU A 75 4.35 0.44 7.93
N THR A 76 4.41 0.63 9.24
CA THR A 76 3.28 0.31 10.11
C THR A 76 2.17 1.35 9.95
N HIS A 77 0.98 0.93 9.53
CA HIS A 77 -0.19 1.81 9.49
C HIS A 77 -0.73 2.03 10.91
N ARG A 78 -0.01 2.82 11.71
CA ARG A 78 -0.52 3.27 12.99
C ARG A 78 -1.55 4.35 12.72
N PHE A 79 -2.83 4.04 12.83
CA PHE A 79 -3.83 5.06 13.06
C PHE A 79 -3.44 5.78 14.35
N GLU A 80 -2.78 6.93 14.24
CA GLU A 80 -2.51 7.78 15.41
C GLU A 80 -3.84 8.30 15.92
N THR A 81 -4.47 7.52 16.80
CA THR A 81 -5.60 8.02 17.57
C THR A 81 -5.07 9.14 18.45
N ASN A 82 -5.65 10.33 18.32
CA ASN A 82 -5.34 11.54 19.08
C ASN A 82 -5.50 11.39 20.61
N VAL A 83 -5.74 10.18 21.13
CA VAL A 83 -5.85 9.84 22.54
C VAL A 83 -4.48 9.86 23.25
N GLN A 84 -3.37 9.63 22.53
CA GLN A 84 -2.03 9.56 23.16
C GLN A 84 -1.39 10.94 23.42
N ARG A 85 -1.93 12.04 22.85
CA ARG A 85 -1.40 13.39 23.09
C ARG A 85 -1.76 13.99 24.46
N ARG A 86 -2.63 13.33 25.24
CA ARG A 86 -3.10 13.85 26.54
C ARG A 86 -2.27 13.39 27.75
N ARG A 87 -1.25 12.53 27.59
CA ARG A 87 -0.46 12.01 28.73
C ARG A 87 0.95 12.60 28.89
N GLN A 88 1.30 13.67 28.16
CA GLN A 88 2.57 14.39 28.31
C GLN A 88 2.39 15.81 28.88
N HIS A 89 1.49 16.00 29.85
CA HIS A 89 1.49 17.18 30.72
C HIS A 89 1.74 16.73 32.15
N LYS A 90 3.03 16.57 32.50
CA LYS A 90 3.47 16.44 33.90
C LYS A 90 3.62 17.87 34.43
N PRO A 91 2.87 18.30 35.46
CA PRO A 91 3.09 19.62 36.04
C PRO A 91 4.45 19.60 36.75
N ARG A 92 5.35 20.52 36.39
CA ARG A 92 6.50 20.84 37.23
C ARG A 92 5.95 21.49 38.49
N ARG A 93 6.11 20.82 39.63
CA ARG A 93 5.98 21.44 40.95
C ARG A 93 7.01 22.57 41.01
N SER A 94 6.54 23.82 41.07
CA SER A 94 7.34 24.94 41.54
C SER A 94 7.26 24.94 43.05
N ILE A 95 8.43 25.05 43.69
CA ILE A 95 8.62 25.28 45.13
C ILE A 95 8.20 26.71 45.44
#